data_AF-A0A099T081-F1
#
_entry.id   AF-A0A099T081-F1
#
_cell.length_a   1.000
_cell.length_b   1.000
_cell.length_c   1.000
_cell.angle_alpha   90.00
_cell.angle_beta   90.00
_cell.angle_gamma   90.00
#
_symmetry.space_group_name_H-M   'P 1'
#
loop_
_entity.id
_entity.type
_entity.pdbx_description
1 polymer ?
#
loop_
_entity_poly.entity_id
_entity_poly.type
_entity_poly.pdbx_seq_one_letter_code
_entity_poly.pdbx_strand_id
1 'polypeptide(L)'
;MQTILIPGLIFFALMTLYNLKKATSEETSYLPAIFGLLMFASTLLILLGQSLIGSFGFIIILLLALFYSKTISDMRMKQFMKGMEGIETTSSLALKDILNLRFWGVYALTKGPRKAAIGCSLFQTGFMLFIFVVMTLFSDISLNMLVLVPAAIVIFVMGWYEYESIFRKYSEQRAMKSSTEQEHP
;
A
#
# COMPACT_ATOMS: atom_id res chain seq x y z
N MET A 1 -24.16 -12.53 5.68
CA MET A 1 -23.53 -11.63 4.67
C MET A 1 -23.12 -10.26 5.24
N GLN A 2 -23.92 -9.61 6.10
CA GLN A 2 -23.57 -8.30 6.70
C GLN A 2 -22.40 -8.33 7.70
N THR A 3 -22.10 -9.50 8.28
CA THR A 3 -21.07 -9.67 9.32
C THR A 3 -19.66 -9.30 8.86
N ILE A 4 -19.32 -9.41 7.56
CA ILE A 4 -18.01 -9.02 7.02
C ILE A 4 -17.85 -7.49 6.89
N LEU A 5 -18.95 -6.74 6.85
CA LEU A 5 -18.92 -5.29 6.76
C LEU A 5 -18.49 -4.65 8.08
N ILE A 6 -18.70 -5.33 9.21
CA ILE A 6 -18.33 -4.83 10.54
C ILE A 6 -16.79 -4.75 10.69
N PRO A 7 -15.99 -5.80 10.41
CA PRO A 7 -14.54 -5.70 10.34
C PRO A 7 -14.06 -4.64 9.34
N GLY A 8 -14.73 -4.53 8.17
CA GLY A 8 -14.43 -3.51 7.16
C GLY A 8 -14.60 -2.09 7.71
N LEU A 9 -15.71 -1.82 8.41
CA LEU A 9 -15.97 -0.54 9.07
C LEU A 9 -14.92 -0.21 10.13
N ILE A 10 -14.59 -1.17 10.99
CA ILE A 10 -13.56 -0.99 12.01
C ILE A 10 -12.22 -0.67 11.34
N PHE A 11 -11.86 -1.41 10.30
CA PHE A 11 -10.63 -1.17 9.54
C PHE A 11 -10.60 0.24 8.94
N PHE A 12 -11.65 0.66 8.22
CA PHE A 12 -11.70 1.98 7.61
C PHE A 12 -11.72 3.11 8.65
N ALA A 13 -12.40 2.93 9.79
CA ALA A 13 -12.38 3.88 10.89
C ALA A 13 -10.98 4.05 11.47
N LEU A 14 -10.30 2.93 11.78
CA LEU A 14 -8.93 2.95 12.30
C LEU A 14 -7.95 3.56 11.31
N MET A 15 -8.04 3.20 10.03
CA MET A 15 -7.19 3.78 8.98
C MET A 15 -7.43 5.27 8.80
N THR A 16 -8.68 5.73 8.91
CA THR A 16 -9.03 7.16 8.84
C THR A 16 -8.38 7.90 9.99
N LEU A 17 -8.53 7.42 11.23
CA LEU A 17 -7.94 8.04 12.41
C LEU A 17 -6.41 8.03 12.36
N TYR A 18 -5.80 6.92 11.93
CA TYR A 18 -4.36 6.81 11.74
C TYR A 18 -3.84 7.85 10.74
N ASN A 19 -4.45 7.92 9.56
CA ASN A 19 -4.04 8.85 8.51
C ASN A 19 -4.31 10.30 8.89
N LEU A 20 -5.39 10.58 9.62
CA LEU A 20 -5.69 11.92 10.14
C LEU A 20 -4.64 12.35 11.15
N LYS A 21 -4.33 11.50 12.14
CA LYS A 21 -3.27 11.76 13.12
C LYS A 21 -1.94 12.01 12.42
N LYS A 22 -1.59 11.16 11.44
CA LYS A 22 -0.36 11.30 10.65
C LYS A 22 -0.32 12.61 9.86
N ALA A 23 -1.42 13.01 9.23
CA ALA A 23 -1.53 14.27 8.51
C ALA A 23 -1.33 15.48 9.43
N THR A 24 -1.90 15.45 10.64
CA THR A 24 -1.73 16.51 11.62
C THR A 24 -0.32 16.53 12.23
N SER A 25 0.26 15.37 12.57
CA SER A 25 1.56 15.31 13.26
C SER A 25 2.76 15.46 12.33
N GLU A 26 2.65 15.03 11.08
CA GLU A 26 3.75 15.04 10.11
C GLU A 26 3.53 16.03 8.95
N GLU A 27 2.50 16.89 9.04
CA GLU A 27 2.10 17.86 8.01
C GLU A 27 1.97 17.23 6.61
N THR A 28 1.51 15.97 6.56
CA THR A 28 1.26 15.26 5.31
C THR A 28 -0.16 15.52 4.79
N SER A 29 -0.41 15.21 3.52
CA SER A 29 -1.74 15.38 2.93
C SER A 29 -2.84 14.64 3.70
N TYR A 30 -4.00 15.29 3.82
CA TYR A 30 -5.23 14.70 4.36
C TYR A 30 -5.93 13.74 3.39
N LEU A 31 -5.46 13.64 2.13
CA LEU A 31 -6.11 12.84 1.11
C LEU A 31 -6.34 11.38 1.55
N PRO A 32 -5.37 10.64 2.15
CA PRO A 32 -5.61 9.27 2.62
C PRO A 32 -6.69 9.18 3.72
N ALA A 33 -6.82 10.19 4.57
CA ALA A 33 -7.87 10.24 5.59
C ALA A 33 -9.24 10.47 4.96
N ILE A 34 -9.34 11.34 3.94
CA ILE A 34 -10.58 11.57 3.18
C ILE A 34 -11.02 10.27 2.48
N PHE A 35 -10.10 9.56 1.81
CA PHE A 35 -10.39 8.26 1.21
C PHE A 35 -10.86 7.24 2.25
N GLY A 36 -10.20 7.18 3.41
CA GLY A 36 -10.62 6.34 4.53
C GLY A 36 -12.05 6.64 5.00
N LEU A 37 -12.38 7.92 5.17
CA LEU A 37 -13.70 8.36 5.61
C LEU A 37 -14.78 8.03 4.59
N LEU A 38 -14.50 8.24 3.29
CA LEU A 38 -15.42 7.88 2.21
C LEU A 38 -15.67 6.37 2.17
N MET A 39 -14.61 5.55 2.27
CA MET A 39 -14.75 4.09 2.34
C MET A 39 -15.55 3.65 3.57
N PHE A 40 -15.34 4.28 4.73
CA PHE A 40 -16.13 4.05 5.93
C PHE A 40 -17.61 4.37 5.70
N ALA A 41 -17.91 5.57 5.20
CA ALA A 41 -19.29 6.01 4.94
C ALA A 41 -20.01 5.12 3.91
N SER A 42 -19.33 4.75 2.82
CA SER A 42 -19.87 3.82 1.82
C SER A 42 -20.17 2.46 2.41
N THR A 43 -19.26 1.91 3.24
CA THR A 43 -19.47 0.62 3.91
C THR A 43 -20.61 0.70 4.93
N LEU A 44 -20.75 1.82 5.64
CA LEU A 44 -21.80 2.05 6.62
C LEU A 44 -23.17 2.09 5.93
N LEU A 45 -23.27 2.78 4.79
CA LEU A 45 -24.49 2.81 3.99
C LEU A 45 -24.91 1.41 3.52
N ILE A 46 -23.96 0.57 3.10
CA ILE A 46 -24.27 -0.83 2.75
C ILE A 46 -24.80 -1.59 3.96
N LEU A 47 -24.16 -1.44 5.14
CA LEU A 47 -24.61 -2.09 6.37
C LEU A 47 -26.03 -1.66 6.79
N LEU A 48 -26.36 -0.38 6.62
CA LEU A 48 -27.68 0.20 6.91
C LEU A 48 -28.76 -0.16 5.86
N GLY A 49 -28.48 -1.06 4.93
CA GLY A 49 -29.43 -1.52 3.91
C GLY A 49 -29.49 -0.65 2.64
N GLN A 50 -28.69 0.42 2.56
CA GLN A 50 -28.59 1.30 1.39
C GLN A 50 -27.50 0.80 0.43
N SER A 51 -27.61 -0.46 0.02
CA SER A 51 -26.55 -1.17 -0.75
C SER A 51 -26.21 -0.49 -2.08
N LEU A 52 -27.21 0.02 -2.81
CA LEU A 52 -27.00 0.73 -4.08
C LEU A 52 -26.21 2.02 -3.89
N ILE A 53 -26.59 2.84 -2.92
CA ILE A 53 -25.93 4.13 -2.62
C ILE A 53 -24.50 3.88 -2.14
N GLY A 54 -24.32 2.94 -1.21
CA GLY A 54 -23.00 2.61 -0.70
C GLY A 54 -22.07 2.04 -1.78
N SER A 55 -22.59 1.17 -2.66
CA SER A 55 -21.83 0.63 -3.80
C SER A 55 -21.48 1.72 -4.83
N PHE A 56 -22.42 2.64 -5.11
CA PHE A 56 -22.14 3.79 -5.98
C PHE A 56 -21.08 4.72 -5.38
N GLY A 57 -21.05 4.86 -4.06
CA GLY A 57 -19.97 5.54 -3.34
C GLY A 57 -18.59 4.94 -3.65
N PHE A 58 -18.46 3.62 -3.71
CA PHE A 58 -17.20 2.97 -4.10
C PHE A 58 -16.81 3.27 -5.56
N ILE A 59 -17.76 3.44 -6.47
CA ILE A 59 -17.48 3.88 -7.85
C ILE A 59 -16.91 5.30 -7.84
N ILE A 60 -17.51 6.23 -7.08
CA ILE A 60 -17.00 7.60 -6.96
C ILE A 60 -15.60 7.60 -6.34
N ILE A 61 -15.36 6.80 -5.31
CA ILE A 61 -14.04 6.64 -4.68
C ILE A 61 -13.02 6.13 -5.69
N LEU A 62 -13.38 5.14 -6.52
CA LEU A 62 -12.52 4.65 -7.59
C LEU A 62 -12.17 5.76 -8.59
N LEU A 63 -13.16 6.55 -9.03
CA LEU A 63 -12.93 7.68 -9.94
C LEU A 63 -12.01 8.74 -9.31
N LEU A 64 -12.20 9.07 -8.03
CA LEU A 64 -11.32 9.96 -7.29
C LEU A 64 -9.90 9.39 -7.19
N ALA A 65 -9.75 8.09 -6.95
CA ALA A 65 -8.44 7.43 -6.88
C ALA A 65 -7.70 7.52 -8.22
N LEU A 66 -8.43 7.36 -9.34
CA LEU A 66 -7.88 7.52 -10.69
C LEU A 66 -7.50 8.97 -10.96
N PHE A 67 -8.36 9.93 -10.61
CA PHE A 67 -8.10 11.36 -10.81
C PHE A 67 -6.89 11.86 -10.01
N TYR A 68 -6.75 11.41 -8.75
CA TYR A 68 -5.63 11.76 -7.88
C TYR A 68 -4.47 10.75 -7.92
N SER A 69 -4.45 9.84 -8.90
CA SER A 69 -3.46 8.75 -8.99
C SER A 69 -2.00 9.24 -8.94
N LYS A 70 -1.70 10.33 -9.66
CA LYS A 70 -0.37 10.96 -9.64
C LYS A 70 -0.01 11.48 -8.25
N THR A 71 -0.91 12.22 -7.62
CA THR A 71 -0.71 12.75 -6.26
C THR A 71 -0.51 11.62 -5.25
N ILE A 72 -1.30 10.55 -5.34
CA ILE A 72 -1.16 9.35 -4.50
C ILE A 72 0.21 8.70 -4.70
N SER A 73 0.65 8.56 -5.96
CA SER A 73 1.97 8.04 -6.28
C SER A 73 3.09 8.90 -5.70
N ASP A 74 3.02 10.23 -5.85
CA ASP A 74 4.04 11.15 -5.36
C ASP A 74 4.10 11.17 -3.82
N MET A 75 2.96 11.08 -3.15
CA MET A 75 2.90 10.95 -1.68
C MET A 75 3.56 9.66 -1.19
N ARG A 76 3.27 8.52 -1.82
CA ARG A 76 3.89 7.24 -1.47
C ARG A 76 5.40 7.28 -1.71
N MET A 77 5.83 7.86 -2.83
CA MET A 77 7.25 8.10 -3.09
C MET A 77 7.88 8.92 -1.98
N LYS A 78 7.31 10.08 -1.62
CA LYS A 78 7.86 10.94 -0.57
C LYS A 78 7.95 10.21 0.78
N GLN A 79 6.94 9.44 1.14
CA GLN A 79 6.93 8.64 2.36
C GLN A 79 8.00 7.54 2.32
N PHE A 80 8.15 6.87 1.18
CA PHE A 80 9.20 5.89 0.96
C PHE A 80 10.58 6.51 1.15
N MET A 81 10.85 7.64 0.49
CA MET A 81 12.15 8.31 0.56
C MET A 81 12.47 8.78 1.99
N LYS A 82 11.49 9.37 2.69
CA LYS A 82 11.62 9.74 4.11
C LYS A 82 11.93 8.52 4.98
N GLY A 83 11.30 7.38 4.72
CA GLY A 83 11.57 6.11 5.43
C GLY A 83 12.98 5.55 5.18
N MET A 84 13.59 5.93 4.06
CA MET A 84 14.92 5.53 3.61
C MET A 84 16.04 6.53 3.98
N GLU A 85 15.71 7.69 4.56
CA GLU A 85 16.72 8.65 5.03
C GLU A 85 17.61 8.02 6.11
N GLY A 86 18.93 8.24 5.98
CA GLY A 86 19.94 7.73 6.91
C GLY A 86 20.31 6.25 6.75
N ILE A 87 19.89 5.57 5.67
CA ILE A 87 20.21 4.15 5.46
C ILE A 87 21.48 3.96 4.62
N GLU A 88 22.53 3.47 5.27
CA GLU A 88 23.76 3.03 4.62
C GLU A 88 23.59 1.67 3.91
N THR A 89 24.24 1.53 2.76
CA THR A 89 24.25 0.36 1.86
C THR A 89 24.82 -0.90 2.53
N THR A 90 25.54 -0.73 3.64
CA THR A 90 26.20 -1.76 4.45
C THR A 90 25.29 -2.42 5.47
N SER A 91 24.03 -1.99 5.60
CA SER A 91 23.07 -2.59 6.51
C SER A 91 22.80 -4.06 6.16
N SER A 92 23.03 -4.95 7.14
CA SER A 92 22.80 -6.39 6.99
C SER A 92 21.33 -6.67 6.68
N LEU A 93 21.07 -7.32 5.54
CA LEU A 93 19.74 -7.78 5.14
C LEU A 93 19.34 -9.00 5.99
N ALA A 94 18.76 -8.77 7.17
CA ALA A 94 18.20 -9.83 7.97
C ALA A 94 16.76 -10.15 7.53
N LEU A 95 16.46 -11.44 7.33
CA LEU A 95 15.12 -11.93 6.94
C LEU A 95 14.01 -11.50 7.92
N LYS A 96 14.35 -11.30 9.20
CA LYS A 96 13.42 -10.79 10.21
C LYS A 96 12.84 -9.40 9.86
N ASP A 97 13.57 -8.63 9.04
CA ASP A 97 13.19 -7.28 8.65
C ASP A 97 12.45 -7.25 7.31
N ILE A 98 12.05 -8.40 6.73
CA ILE A 98 11.34 -8.47 5.43
C ILE A 98 10.01 -7.71 5.42
N LEU A 99 9.41 -7.53 6.59
CA LEU A 99 8.21 -6.71 6.80
C LEU A 99 8.49 -5.20 6.71
N ASN A 100 9.75 -4.81 6.87
CA ASN A 100 10.17 -3.43 6.84
C ASN A 100 10.47 -3.00 5.40
N LEU A 101 9.87 -1.88 4.98
CA LEU A 101 10.11 -1.26 3.68
C LEU A 101 11.60 -1.00 3.43
N ARG A 102 12.37 -0.78 4.51
CA ARG A 102 13.83 -0.61 4.49
C ARG A 102 14.57 -1.82 3.92
N PHE A 103 14.14 -3.03 4.25
CA PHE A 103 14.73 -4.26 3.71
C PHE A 103 14.67 -4.27 2.19
N TRP A 104 13.49 -3.95 1.64
CA TRP A 104 13.28 -3.92 0.18
C TRP A 104 14.04 -2.79 -0.50
N GLY A 105 14.18 -1.63 0.15
CA GLY A 105 15.02 -0.53 -0.33
C GLY A 105 16.51 -0.88 -0.41
N VAL A 106 17.06 -1.56 0.61
CA VAL A 106 18.46 -2.05 0.58
C VAL A 106 18.62 -3.19 -0.44
N TYR A 107 17.63 -4.08 -0.54
CA TYR A 107 17.62 -5.14 -1.55
C TYR A 107 17.59 -4.57 -2.97
N ALA A 108 16.87 -3.46 -3.21
CA ALA A 108 16.85 -2.77 -4.50
C ALA A 108 18.22 -2.25 -4.92
N LEU A 109 19.02 -1.76 -3.96
CA LEU A 109 20.37 -1.26 -4.23
C LEU A 109 21.39 -2.38 -4.47
N THR A 110 21.23 -3.52 -3.81
CA THR A 110 22.19 -4.64 -3.90
C THR A 110 21.88 -5.64 -5.01
N LYS A 111 20.60 -5.90 -5.28
CA LYS A 111 20.13 -6.92 -6.25
C LYS A 111 19.37 -6.32 -7.43
N GLY A 112 19.05 -5.04 -7.38
CA GLY A 112 18.38 -4.28 -8.44
C GLY A 112 16.89 -4.01 -8.14
N PRO A 113 16.35 -2.89 -8.63
CA PRO A 113 15.00 -2.41 -8.29
C PRO A 113 13.90 -3.36 -8.74
N ARG A 114 14.06 -4.01 -9.91
CA ARG A 114 13.08 -4.97 -10.43
C ARG A 114 12.94 -6.21 -9.54
N LYS A 115 14.06 -6.75 -9.04
CA LYS A 115 14.03 -7.93 -8.15
C LYS A 115 13.41 -7.59 -6.79
N ALA A 116 13.71 -6.41 -6.26
CA ALA A 116 13.08 -5.91 -5.05
C ALA A 116 11.57 -5.74 -5.21
N ALA A 117 11.13 -5.17 -6.34
CA ALA A 117 9.72 -4.95 -6.64
C ALA A 117 8.93 -6.25 -6.72
N ILE A 118 9.46 -7.26 -7.41
CA ILE A 118 8.84 -8.59 -7.50
C ILE A 118 8.72 -9.21 -6.10
N GLY A 119 9.78 -9.19 -5.30
CA GLY A 119 9.76 -9.78 -3.97
C GLY A 119 8.78 -9.06 -3.03
N CYS A 120 8.80 -7.73 -3.01
CA CYS A 120 7.89 -6.93 -2.20
C CYS A 120 6.43 -7.14 -2.61
N SER A 121 6.16 -7.20 -3.92
CA SER A 121 4.81 -7.46 -4.44
C SER A 121 4.32 -8.88 -4.14
N LEU A 122 5.18 -9.90 -4.28
CA LEU A 122 4.84 -11.28 -3.88
C LEU A 122 4.51 -11.35 -2.39
N PHE A 123 5.32 -10.69 -1.55
CA PHE A 123 5.10 -10.66 -0.12
C PHE A 123 3.77 -10.00 0.25
N GLN A 124 3.47 -8.82 -0.32
CA GLN A 124 2.20 -8.13 -0.12
C GLN A 124 1.00 -8.98 -0.59
N THR A 125 1.11 -9.57 -1.78
CA THR A 125 0.04 -10.41 -2.35
C THR A 125 -0.21 -11.64 -1.49
N GLY A 126 0.86 -12.32 -1.06
CA GLY A 126 0.78 -13.46 -0.15
C GLY A 126 0.15 -13.10 1.20
N PHE A 127 0.51 -11.94 1.76
CA PHE A 127 -0.06 -11.44 3.02
C PHE A 127 -1.56 -11.12 2.88
N MET A 128 -1.97 -10.48 1.78
CA MET A 128 -3.39 -10.23 1.48
C MET A 128 -4.18 -11.54 1.33
N LEU A 129 -3.64 -12.52 0.60
CA LEU A 129 -4.25 -13.84 0.47
C LEU A 129 -4.37 -14.56 1.80
N PHE A 130 -3.34 -14.48 2.64
CA PHE A 130 -3.36 -15.03 4.00
C PHE A 130 -4.51 -14.44 4.81
N ILE A 131 -4.70 -13.12 4.78
CA ILE A 131 -5.84 -12.46 5.45
C ILE A 131 -7.17 -12.98 4.91
N PHE A 132 -7.34 -13.10 3.59
CA PHE A 132 -8.58 -13.62 3.00
C PHE A 132 -8.88 -15.05 3.44
N VAL A 133 -7.86 -15.92 3.49
CA VAL A 133 -8.01 -17.30 3.98
C VAL A 133 -8.41 -17.29 5.46
N VAL A 134 -7.74 -16.51 6.30
CA VAL A 134 -8.10 -16.40 7.73
C VAL A 134 -9.53 -15.91 7.90
N MET A 135 -9.98 -14.94 7.10
CA MET A 135 -11.36 -14.43 7.15
C MET A 135 -12.42 -15.49 6.80
N THR A 136 -12.10 -16.47 5.96
CA THR A 136 -13.01 -17.60 5.72
C THR A 136 -13.16 -18.57 6.88
N LEU A 137 -12.22 -18.57 7.84
CA LEU A 137 -12.39 -19.36 9.07
C LEU A 137 -13.43 -18.74 10.01
N PHE A 138 -13.69 -17.44 9.87
CA PHE A 138 -14.62 -16.68 10.72
C PHE A 138 -15.90 -16.26 10.01
N SER A 139 -16.07 -16.64 8.74
CA SER A 139 -17.25 -16.31 7.95
C SER A 139 -17.65 -17.49 7.08
N ASP A 140 -18.95 -17.71 6.89
CA ASP A 140 -19.49 -18.75 5.98
C ASP A 140 -19.24 -18.44 4.48
N ILE A 141 -18.16 -17.71 4.17
CA ILE A 141 -17.79 -17.30 2.83
C ILE A 141 -16.95 -18.40 2.22
N SER A 142 -17.50 -19.09 1.21
CA SER A 142 -16.71 -19.95 0.35
C SER A 142 -15.79 -19.08 -0.52
N LEU A 143 -14.47 -19.29 -0.42
CA LEU A 143 -13.50 -18.67 -1.33
C LEU A 143 -13.71 -19.19 -2.76
N ASN A 144 -14.27 -18.35 -3.63
CA ASN A 144 -14.37 -18.68 -5.04
C ASN A 144 -13.01 -18.46 -5.73
N MET A 145 -12.35 -19.56 -6.10
CA MET A 145 -11.06 -19.52 -6.80
C MET A 145 -11.11 -18.75 -8.13
N LEU A 146 -12.27 -18.73 -8.80
CA LEU A 146 -12.46 -17.97 -10.05
C LEU A 146 -12.39 -16.45 -9.83
N VAL A 147 -12.56 -15.98 -8.60
CA VAL A 147 -12.43 -14.56 -8.24
C VAL A 147 -11.09 -14.29 -7.55
N LEU A 148 -10.65 -15.21 -6.68
CA LEU A 148 -9.43 -15.05 -5.91
C LEU A 148 -8.17 -15.01 -6.78
N VAL A 149 -8.06 -15.93 -7.76
CA VAL A 149 -6.87 -16.04 -8.61
C VAL A 149 -6.69 -14.78 -9.47
N PRO A 150 -7.71 -14.29 -10.19
CA PRO A 150 -7.60 -13.02 -10.91
C PRO A 150 -7.28 -11.83 -9.99
N ALA A 151 -7.90 -11.75 -8.81
CA ALA A 151 -7.63 -10.69 -7.84
C ALA A 151 -6.17 -10.70 -7.38
N ALA A 152 -5.61 -11.89 -7.09
CA ALA A 152 -4.21 -12.04 -6.70
C ALA A 152 -3.26 -11.58 -7.81
N ILE A 153 -3.54 -11.92 -9.07
CA ILE A 153 -2.74 -11.48 -10.22
C ILE A 153 -2.78 -9.96 -10.34
N VAL A 154 -3.96 -9.34 -10.23
CA VAL A 154 -4.10 -7.87 -10.32
C VAL A 154 -3.33 -7.19 -9.20
N ILE A 155 -3.46 -7.65 -7.95
CA ILE A 155 -2.72 -7.11 -6.80
C ILE A 155 -1.21 -7.23 -7.03
N PHE A 156 -0.74 -8.40 -7.48
CA PHE A 156 0.67 -8.64 -7.75
C PHE A 156 1.21 -7.73 -8.85
N VAL A 157 0.52 -7.63 -9.98
CA VAL A 157 0.97 -6.81 -11.12
C VAL A 157 0.97 -5.33 -10.75
N MET A 158 -0.10 -4.84 -10.13
CA MET A 158 -0.15 -3.44 -9.68
C MET A 158 0.94 -3.13 -8.66
N GLY A 159 1.13 -3.99 -7.67
CA GLY A 159 2.19 -3.85 -6.67
C GLY A 159 3.58 -3.86 -7.30
N TRP A 160 3.84 -4.77 -8.24
CA TRP A 160 5.13 -4.84 -8.92
C TRP A 160 5.40 -3.54 -9.70
N TYR A 161 4.49 -3.11 -10.57
CA TYR A 161 4.68 -1.88 -11.36
C TYR A 161 4.96 -0.66 -10.48
N GLU A 162 4.23 -0.54 -9.37
CA GLU A 162 4.41 0.56 -8.43
C GLU A 162 5.75 0.49 -7.71
N TYR A 163 6.09 -0.66 -7.11
CA TYR A 163 7.34 -0.82 -6.39
C TYR A 163 8.56 -0.70 -7.29
N GLU A 164 8.48 -1.14 -8.54
CA GLU A 164 9.57 -0.97 -9.50
C GLU A 164 9.82 0.51 -9.78
N SER A 165 8.76 1.30 -9.98
CA SER A 165 8.87 2.75 -10.14
C SER A 165 9.50 3.42 -8.91
N ILE A 166 9.08 3.00 -7.71
CA ILE A 166 9.61 3.52 -6.44
C ILE A 166 11.09 3.19 -6.29
N PHE A 167 11.45 1.91 -6.39
CA PHE A 167 12.82 1.45 -6.20
C PHE A 167 13.77 1.96 -7.27
N ARG A 168 13.32 2.08 -8.52
CA ARG A 168 14.15 2.63 -9.60
C ARG A 168 14.51 4.09 -9.31
N LYS A 169 13.52 4.93 -9.01
CA LYS A 169 13.74 6.35 -8.66
C LYS A 169 14.63 6.49 -7.43
N TYR A 170 14.46 5.63 -6.42
CA TYR A 170 15.33 5.62 -5.25
C TYR A 170 16.79 5.29 -5.60
N SER A 171 17.03 4.24 -6.39
CA SER A 171 18.38 3.87 -6.83
C SER A 171 19.04 4.96 -7.66
N GLU A 172 18.29 5.61 -8.57
CA GLU A 172 18.77 6.73 -9.39
C GLU A 172 19.17 7.95 -8.52
N GLN A 173 18.34 8.34 -7.56
CA GLN A 173 18.67 9.45 -6.66
C GLN A 173 19.89 9.17 -5.79
N ARG A 174 20.06 7.92 -5.34
CA ARG A 174 21.25 7.52 -4.56
C ARG A 174 22.53 7.57 -5.41
N ALA A 175 22.45 7.10 -6.65
CA ALA A 175 23.58 7.17 -7.58
C ALA A 175 24.01 8.61 -7.87
N MET A 176 23.06 9.53 -8.06
CA MET A 176 23.38 10.96 -8.24
C MET A 176 24.07 11.56 -7.01
N LYS A 177 23.58 11.29 -5.80
CA LYS A 177 24.20 11.77 -4.55
C LYS A 177 25.63 11.27 -4.40
N SER A 178 25.91 9.99 -4.68
CA SER A 178 27.26 9.45 -4.59
C SER A 178 28.22 10.08 -5.59
N SER A 179 27.75 10.45 -6.79
CA SER A 179 28.60 11.11 -7.79
C SER A 179 28.96 12.54 -7.37
N THR A 180 28.01 13.29 -6.78
CA THR A 180 28.26 14.67 -6.33
C THR A 180 29.16 14.72 -5.08
N GLU A 181 29.06 13.74 -4.17
CA GLU A 181 29.97 13.62 -3.01
C GLU A 181 31.41 13.24 -3.43
N GLN A 182 31.60 12.58 -4.57
CA GLN A 182 32.93 12.28 -5.11
C GLN A 182 33.57 13.47 -5.85
N GLU A 183 32.77 14.40 -6.39
CA GLU A 183 33.26 15.61 -7.07
C GLU A 183 33.60 16.75 -6.09
N HIS A 184 33.09 16.71 -4.85
CA HIS A 184 33.36 17.68 -3.79
C HIS A 184 33.83 16.99 -2.49
N PRO A 185 35.09 16.50 -2.42
CA PRO A 185 35.67 15.92 -1.21
C PRO A 185 35.97 16.95 -0.11
#